data_AF-A0A1B7JEA3-F1
#
_entry.id   AF-A0A1B7JEA3-F1
#
_cell.length_a   1.000
_cell.length_b   1.000
_cell.length_c   1.000
_cell.angle_alpha   90.00
_cell.angle_beta   90.00
_cell.angle_gamma   90.00
#
_symmetry.space_group_name_H-M   'P 1'
#
loop_
_entity.id
_entity.type
_entity.pdbx_description
1 polymer ?
#
loop_
_entity_poly.entity_id
_entity_poly.type
_entity_poly.pdbx_seq_one_letter_code
_entity_poly.pdbx_strand_id
1 'polypeptide(L)' 'MQDLLFESIALRRIALFTKLVSRGGCSGDEKDVALEWLGELTADLQNKLDAYDEKSPQSGGVSRGGCGFK' A
#
# COMPACT_ATOMS: atom_id res chain seq x y z
N MET A 1 -0.62 16.62 0.81
CA MET A 1 0.34 15.63 0.28
C MET A 1 0.84 14.88 1.49
N GLN A 2 0.38 13.65 1.71
CA GLN A 2 0.88 12.82 2.80
C GLN A 2 2.27 12.29 2.39
N ASP A 3 3.22 12.30 3.32
CA ASP A 3 4.57 11.80 3.08
C ASP A 3 4.58 10.28 3.10
N LEU A 4 4.47 9.67 1.90
CA LEU A 4 4.50 8.21 1.68
C LEU A 4 5.93 7.63 1.71
N LEU A 5 6.81 8.21 2.53
CA LEU A 5 8.22 7.86 2.55
C LEU A 5 8.42 6.40 2.96
N PHE A 6 7.70 5.93 3.98
CA PHE A 6 7.82 4.56 4.47
C PHE A 6 7.24 3.54 3.51
N GLU A 7 6.15 3.87 2.83
CA GLU A 7 5.48 3.07 1.80
C GLU A 7 6.40 2.94 0.59
N SER A 8 7.06 4.03 0.18
CA SER A 8 8.05 4.00 -0.91
C SER A 8 9.25 3.11 -0.57
N ILE A 9 9.72 3.12 0.69
CA ILE A 9 10.80 2.26 1.17
C ILE A 9 10.33 0.80 1.22
N ALA A 10 9.10 0.55 1.68
CA ALA A 10 8.50 -0.79 1.69
C ALA A 10 8.41 -1.35 0.26
N LEU A 11 7.89 -0.57 -0.69
CA LEU A 11 7.81 -0.95 -2.10
C LEU A 11 9.19 -1.26 -2.70
N ARG A 12 10.21 -0.44 -2.37
CA ARG A 12 11.60 -0.72 -2.80
C ARG A 12 12.14 -2.03 -2.24
N ARG A 13 11.83 -2.35 -0.98
CA ARG A 13 12.22 -3.64 -0.37
C ARG A 13 11.52 -4.82 -1.04
N ILE A 14 10.23 -4.70 -1.31
CA ILE A 14 9.46 -5.71 -2.06
C ILE A 14 10.06 -5.93 -3.46
N ALA A 15 10.38 -4.85 -4.17
CA ALA A 15 11.00 -4.93 -5.48
C ALA A 15 12.39 -5.57 -5.44
N LEU A 16 13.21 -5.27 -4.42
CA LEU A 16 14.50 -5.90 -4.22
C LEU A 16 14.36 -7.39 -3.91
N PHE A 17 13.47 -7.75 -2.98
CA PHE A 17 13.18 -9.14 -2.63
C PHE A 17 12.78 -9.95 -3.87
N THR A 18 11.85 -9.43 -4.67
CA THR A 18 11.40 -10.09 -5.91
C THR A 18 12.56 -10.30 -6.90
N LYS A 19 13.44 -9.30 -7.06
CA LYS A 19 14.65 -9.43 -7.90
C LYS A 19 15.62 -10.48 -7.37
N LEU A 20 15.78 -10.59 -6.05
CA LEU A 20 16.63 -11.61 -5.42
C LEU A 20 16.05 -13.00 -5.60
N VAL A 21 14.74 -13.19 -5.44
CA VAL A 21 14.08 -14.49 -5.67
C VAL A 21 14.13 -14.90 -7.14
N SER A 22 13.97 -13.94 -8.05
CA SER A 22 14.02 -14.19 -9.49
C SER A 22 15.42 -14.53 -10.00
N ARG A 23 16.47 -13.90 -9.44
CA ARG A 23 17.86 -14.07 -9.88
C ARG A 23 18.66 -15.06 -9.03
N GLY A 24 18.24 -15.26 -7.78
CA GLY A 24 18.76 -16.30 -6.92
C GLY A 24 18.35 -17.65 -7.49
N GLY A 25 19.24 -18.63 -7.44
CA GLY A 25 18.98 -20.00 -7.87
C GLY A 25 18.03 -20.73 -6.92
N CYS A 26 16.91 -20.09 -6.55
CA CYS A 26 15.88 -20.66 -5.70
C CYS A 26 15.20 -21.83 -6.42
N SER A 27 15.07 -22.93 -5.70
CA SER A 27 14.25 -24.10 -6.04
C SER A 27 12.77 -23.73 -6.17
N GLY A 28 11.95 -24.67 -6.67
CA GLY A 28 10.50 -24.47 -6.79
C GLY A 28 9.86 -24.15 -5.44
N ASP A 29 10.12 -24.98 -4.44
CA ASP A 29 9.55 -24.82 -3.09
C ASP A 29 9.98 -23.49 -2.44
N GLU A 30 11.24 -23.07 -2.63
CA GLU A 30 11.72 -21.77 -2.13
C GLU A 30 11.04 -20.60 -2.83
N LYS A 31 10.70 -20.72 -4.11
CA LYS A 31 9.94 -19.71 -4.84
C LYS A 31 8.49 -19.65 -4.37
N ASP A 32 7.89 -20.79 -4.05
CA ASP A 32 6.52 -20.84 -3.55
C ASP A 32 6.40 -20.14 -2.18
N VAL A 33 7.32 -20.41 -1.26
CA VAL A 33 7.41 -19.69 0.03
C VAL A 33 7.68 -18.20 -0.20
N ALA A 34 8.54 -17.86 -1.17
CA ALA A 34 8.83 -16.46 -1.48
C ALA A 34 7.61 -15.74 -2.07
N LEU A 35 6.77 -16.41 -2.85
CA LEU A 35 5.52 -15.85 -3.38
C LEU A 35 4.50 -15.60 -2.27
N GLU A 36 4.41 -16.50 -1.29
CA GLU A 36 3.56 -16.30 -0.10
C GLU A 36 4.00 -15.05 0.67
N TRP A 37 5.29 -14.91 0.99
CA TRP A 37 5.82 -13.71 1.64
C TRP A 37 5.62 -12.43 0.81
N LEU A 38 5.75 -12.53 -0.51
CA LEU A 38 5.48 -11.41 -1.41
C LEU A 38 4.02 -10.93 -1.29
N GLY A 39 3.08 -11.88 -1.20
CA GLY A 39 1.67 -11.60 -0.97
C GLY A 39 1.44 -10.88 0.36
N GLU A 40 2.01 -11.40 1.45
CA GLU A 40 1.89 -10.80 2.78
C GLU A 40 2.45 -9.37 2.83
N LEU A 41 3.65 -9.16 2.28
CA LEU A 41 4.29 -7.84 2.25
C LEU A 41 3.50 -6.82 1.41
N THR A 42 2.89 -7.28 0.31
CA THR A 42 2.10 -6.41 -0.56
C THR A 42 0.75 -6.07 0.08
N ALA A 43 0.12 -7.03 0.78
CA ALA A 43 -1.12 -6.80 1.53
C ALA A 43 -0.92 -5.82 2.70
N ASP A 44 0.18 -5.95 3.45
CA ASP A 44 0.52 -5.00 4.53
C ASP A 44 0.72 -3.58 3.99
N LEU A 45 1.38 -3.44 2.84
CA LEU A 45 1.56 -2.15 2.18
C LEU A 45 0.22 -1.56 1.71
N GLN A 46 -0.64 -2.38 1.13
CA GLN A 46 -1.98 -1.97 0.69
C GLN A 46 -2.82 -1.47 1.88
N ASN A 47 -2.87 -2.22 2.98
CA ASN A 47 -3.62 -1.83 4.18
C ASN A 47 -3.15 -0.48 4.75
N LYS A 48 -1.84 -0.19 4.68
CA LYS A 48 -1.30 1.12 5.09
C LYS A 48 -1.78 2.24 4.17
N LEU A 49 -1.75 2.02 2.85
CA LEU A 49 -2.26 2.98 1.87
C LEU A 49 -3.76 3.23 2.02
N ASP A 50 -4.55 2.18 2.25
CA ASP A 50 -6.00 2.32 2.48
C ASP A 50 -6.29 3.15 3.74
N ALA A 51 -5.52 2.94 4.82
CA ALA A 51 -5.64 3.73 6.04
C ALA A 51 -5.29 5.22 5.85
N TYR A 52 -4.47 5.55 4.85
CA TYR A 52 -4.15 6.93 4.49
C TYR A 52 -5.28 7.61 3.71
N ASP A 53 -5.96 6.86 2.85
CA ASP A 53 -7.14 7.30 2.13
C ASP A 53 -8.32 7.54 3.08
N GLU A 54 -8.56 6.62 4.04
CA GLU A 54 -9.60 6.77 5.06
C GLU A 54 -9.36 7.98 5.99
N LYS A 55 -8.10 8.28 6.30
CA LYS A 55 -7.72 9.41 7.17
C LYS A 55 -7.67 10.75 6.44
N SER A 56 -7.84 10.77 5.12
CA SER A 56 -7.86 12.01 4.36
C SER A 56 -9.25 12.68 4.50
N PRO A 57 -9.36 13.88 5.11
CA PRO A 57 -10.66 14.55 5.34
C PRO A 57 -11.32 15.08 4.06
N GLN A 58 -10.91 14.62 2.87
CA GLN A 58 -11.44 15.10 1.60
C GLN A 58 -12.79 14.50 1.21
N SER A 59 -13.32 13.53 1.96
CA SER A 59 -14.70 13.03 1.80
C SER A 59 -15.72 13.83 2.63
N GLY A 60 -15.71 15.17 2.46
CA GLY A 60 -16.47 16.10 3.30
C GLY A 60 -16.95 17.37 2.60
N GLY A 61 -17.22 17.32 1.30
CA GLY A 61 -18.04 18.32 0.60
C GLY A 61 -19.17 17.55 -0.09
N VAL A 62 -20.46 17.87 0.01
CA VAL A 62 -21.11 19.18 0.05
C VAL A 62 -22.46 18.97 0.72
N SER A 63 -22.83 19.79 1.70
CA SER A 63 -24.25 20.03 1.97
C SER A 63 -24.44 21.52 2.26
N ARG A 64 -24.48 22.27 1.17
CA ARG A 64 -24.83 23.70 1.14
C ARG A 64 -26.36 23.77 1.32
N GLY A 65 -26.83 23.47 2.53
CA GLY A 65 -28.22 23.63 2.94
C GLY A 65 -28.54 25.11 3.12
N GLY A 66 -29.43 25.64 2.28
CA GLY A 66 -29.86 27.03 2.29
C GLY A 66 -30.46 27.45 3.64
N CYS A 67 -29.92 28.53 4.19
CA CYS A 67 -30.54 29.29 5.27
C CYS A 67 -31.26 30.48 4.63
N GLY A 68 -32.60 30.48 4.75
CA GLY A 68 -33.46 31.54 4.23
C GLY A 68 -33.29 32.84 4.99
N PHE A 69 -33.37 33.95 4.26
CA PHE A 69 -33.53 35.28 4.84
C PHE A 69 -35.01 35.64 4.85
N LYS A 70 -35.48 36.07 6.03
CA LYS A 70 -36.81 36.59 6.32
C LYS A 70 -36.78 38.11 6.26
#